data_AF-A0A938V3J4-F1
#
_entry.id   AF-A0A938V3J4-F1
#
_cell.length_a   1.000
_cell.length_b   1.000
_cell.length_c   1.000
_cell.angle_alpha   90.00
_cell.angle_beta   90.00
_cell.angle_gamma   90.00
#
_symmetry.space_group_name_H-M   'P 1'
#
loop_
_entity.id
_entity.type
_entity.pdbx_description
1 polymer ?
#
loop_
_entity_poly.entity_id
_entity_poly.type
_entity_poly.pdbx_seq_one_letter_code
_entity_poly.pdbx_strand_id
1 'polypeptide(L)'
;DESKVLFGSTNLSFMSIQNNNETDLYIEHPDVGKYYAAYADALYAAPDKAPKLTPVSVESIGLVRTMHDDEYFDVVRPMLQGAKQRVLLLVYGFHINTRYPDSDVEKLANELIAAKGRGVDVRVVLELSDYNDSLNEMNEATAKKLMAGGVPVRWDPVETISHAKLLLVDDHAVVGSNNWGHGGLHLYHEVGSVTDNVEAVDYFTKYYEKIWGESKAVE
;
A
#
# COMPACT_ATOMS: atom_id res chain seq x y z
N ASP A 1 -2.38 -10.25 24.70
CA ASP A 1 -3.38 -11.34 24.65
C ASP A 1 -3.42 -12.01 23.27
N GLU A 2 -2.51 -11.65 22.33
CA GLU A 2 -2.45 -12.16 20.95
C GLU A 2 -3.78 -12.04 20.19
N SER A 3 -4.65 -11.13 20.61
CA SER A 3 -5.96 -10.91 19.99
C SER A 3 -6.06 -9.57 19.27
N LYS A 4 -5.07 -8.69 19.48
CA LYS A 4 -5.06 -7.32 18.98
C LYS A 4 -3.76 -7.09 18.23
N VAL A 5 -3.88 -6.55 17.02
CA VAL A 5 -2.74 -6.12 16.23
C VAL A 5 -3.00 -4.73 15.67
N LEU A 6 -1.95 -3.91 15.67
CA LEU A 6 -1.90 -2.63 14.98
C LEU A 6 -0.69 -2.65 14.05
N PHE A 7 -0.91 -2.39 12.77
CA PHE A 7 0.15 -2.24 11.77
C PHE A 7 -0.29 -1.27 10.67
N GLY A 8 0.66 -0.82 9.88
CA GLY A 8 0.42 0.08 8.77
C GLY A 8 1.68 0.87 8.44
N SER A 9 1.49 2.12 8.03
CA SER A 9 2.60 2.98 7.64
C SER A 9 3.23 3.78 8.77
N THR A 10 2.56 3.86 9.93
CA THR A 10 2.97 4.74 11.03
C THR A 10 4.24 4.27 11.71
N ASN A 11 5.30 5.07 11.60
CA ASN A 11 6.47 4.94 12.45
C ASN A 11 6.17 5.48 13.86
N LEU A 12 6.82 4.95 14.90
CA LEU A 12 6.72 5.47 16.27
C LEU A 12 7.57 6.73 16.49
N SER A 13 7.42 7.71 15.59
CA SER A 13 8.11 9.00 15.63
C SER A 13 7.12 10.14 15.88
N PHE A 14 7.62 11.27 16.40
CA PHE A 14 6.79 12.45 16.59
C PHE A 14 6.13 12.90 15.27
N MET A 15 6.88 12.88 14.17
CA MET A 15 6.37 13.31 12.86
C MET A 15 5.24 12.41 12.38
N SER A 16 5.45 11.09 12.36
CA SER A 16 4.41 10.14 11.93
C SER A 16 3.14 10.22 12.78
N ILE A 17 3.27 10.32 14.10
CA ILE A 17 2.11 10.31 15.00
C ILE A 17 1.31 11.62 14.94
N GLN A 18 1.96 12.77 14.72
CA GLN A 18 1.33 14.09 14.87
C GLN A 18 1.08 14.82 13.55
N ASN A 19 1.90 14.58 12.53
CA ASN A 19 2.00 15.48 11.37
C ASN A 19 1.86 14.78 10.02
N ASN A 20 2.06 13.46 9.93
CA ASN A 20 1.94 12.76 8.65
C ASN A 20 0.52 12.26 8.41
N ASN A 21 0.15 12.19 7.14
CA ASN A 21 -0.92 11.34 6.66
C ASN A 21 -0.41 9.88 6.63
N GLU A 22 -0.94 9.05 7.52
CA GLU A 22 -0.58 7.63 7.67
C GLU A 22 -1.84 6.76 7.55
N THR A 23 -1.66 5.47 7.28
CA THR A 23 -2.75 4.49 7.17
C THR A 23 -2.41 3.25 7.97
N ASP A 24 -3.23 2.95 8.97
CA ASP A 24 -3.07 1.78 9.84
C ASP A 24 -4.37 0.99 9.98
N LEU A 25 -4.23 -0.30 10.22
CA LEU A 25 -5.32 -1.19 10.62
C LEU A 25 -5.12 -1.63 12.07
N TYR A 26 -6.14 -1.40 12.89
CA TYR A 26 -6.30 -2.05 14.20
C TYR A 26 -7.30 -3.19 14.05
N ILE A 27 -6.86 -4.42 14.32
CA ILE A 27 -7.69 -5.63 14.17
C ILE A 27 -7.74 -6.37 15.50
N GLU A 28 -8.95 -6.65 15.97
CA GLU A 28 -9.22 -7.44 17.16
C GLU A 28 -9.80 -8.81 16.74
N HIS A 29 -8.91 -9.78 16.50
CA HIS A 29 -9.28 -11.15 16.19
C HIS A 29 -8.15 -12.11 16.64
N PRO A 30 -8.45 -13.19 17.40
CA PRO A 30 -7.43 -14.07 17.97
C PRO A 30 -6.55 -14.73 16.91
N ASP A 31 -7.11 -15.17 15.79
CA ASP A 31 -6.29 -15.85 14.76
C ASP A 31 -5.37 -14.88 14.00
N VAL A 32 -5.81 -13.62 13.81
CA VAL A 32 -5.01 -12.57 13.18
C VAL A 32 -3.92 -12.10 14.13
N GLY A 33 -4.25 -11.88 15.41
CA GLY A 33 -3.29 -11.46 16.42
C GLY A 33 -2.21 -12.54 16.66
N LYS A 34 -2.59 -13.82 16.74
CA LYS A 34 -1.64 -14.94 16.84
C LYS A 34 -0.72 -15.03 15.62
N TYR A 35 -1.24 -14.80 14.42
CA TYR A 35 -0.44 -14.80 13.20
C TYR A 35 0.69 -13.76 13.28
N TYR A 36 0.36 -12.50 13.60
CA TYR A 36 1.39 -11.46 13.68
C TYR A 36 2.28 -11.57 14.93
N ALA A 37 1.79 -12.15 16.02
CA ALA A 37 2.63 -12.50 17.16
C ALA A 37 3.69 -13.54 16.75
N ALA A 38 3.29 -14.60 16.04
CA ALA A 38 4.21 -15.61 15.52
C ALA A 38 5.20 -15.01 14.52
N TYR A 39 4.78 -14.04 13.70
CA TYR A 39 5.65 -13.32 12.79
C TYR A 39 6.73 -12.52 13.55
N ALA A 40 6.31 -11.75 14.56
CA ALA A 40 7.22 -10.99 15.40
C ALA A 40 8.22 -11.90 16.15
N ASP A 41 7.74 -13.02 16.70
CA ASP A 41 8.60 -14.00 17.38
C ASP A 41 9.62 -14.64 16.42
N ALA A 42 9.21 -14.94 15.18
CA ALA A 42 10.09 -15.50 14.17
C ALA A 42 11.20 -14.50 13.78
N LEU A 43 10.85 -13.23 13.56
CA LEU A 43 11.84 -12.17 13.28
C LEU A 43 12.77 -11.92 14.47
N TYR A 44 12.24 -11.96 15.70
CA TYR A 44 13.05 -11.80 16.90
C TYR A 44 14.08 -12.92 17.04
N ALA A 45 13.68 -14.17 16.74
CA ALA A 45 14.56 -15.33 16.81
C ALA A 45 15.61 -15.38 15.68
N ALA A 46 15.25 -14.94 14.47
CA ALA A 46 16.12 -15.01 13.29
C ALA A 46 15.86 -13.85 12.31
N PRO A 47 16.36 -12.64 12.59
CA PRO A 47 16.02 -11.43 11.81
C PRO A 47 16.56 -11.44 10.37
N ASP A 48 17.52 -12.32 10.06
CA ASP A 48 18.08 -12.50 8.72
C ASP A 48 17.32 -13.54 7.88
N LYS A 49 16.22 -14.10 8.40
CA LYS A 49 15.39 -15.09 7.72
C LYS A 49 13.97 -14.56 7.54
N ALA A 50 13.44 -14.69 6.33
CA ALA A 50 12.01 -14.51 6.09
C ALA A 50 11.22 -15.56 6.91
N PRO A 51 10.25 -15.14 7.73
CA PRO A 51 9.34 -16.05 8.42
C PRO A 51 8.62 -16.97 7.41
N LYS A 52 8.34 -18.21 7.82
CA LYS A 52 7.60 -19.18 6.99
C LYS A 52 6.24 -19.43 7.61
N LEU A 53 5.38 -18.41 7.55
CA LEU A 53 4.02 -18.48 8.07
C LEU A 53 3.03 -18.69 6.94
N THR A 54 1.92 -19.35 7.24
CA THR A 54 0.79 -19.46 6.30
C THR A 54 -0.19 -18.33 6.62
N PRO A 55 -0.54 -17.47 5.64
CA PRO A 55 -1.56 -16.45 5.83
C PRO A 55 -2.85 -17.00 6.40
N VAL A 56 -3.45 -16.22 7.29
CA VAL A 56 -4.76 -16.52 7.87
C VAL A 56 -5.79 -15.64 7.18
N SER A 57 -6.94 -16.23 6.84
CA SER A 57 -8.12 -15.51 6.37
C SER A 57 -9.27 -15.75 7.33
N VAL A 58 -9.92 -14.67 7.76
CA VAL A 58 -11.10 -14.72 8.63
C VAL A 58 -12.23 -13.93 7.99
N GLU A 59 -13.47 -14.38 8.18
CA GLU A 59 -14.68 -13.79 7.57
C GLU A 59 -15.64 -13.24 8.64
N SER A 60 -15.39 -13.54 9.92
CA SER A 60 -16.26 -13.20 11.06
C SER A 60 -16.40 -11.70 11.30
N ILE A 61 -15.52 -10.89 10.70
CA ILE A 61 -15.44 -9.43 10.81
C ILE A 61 -15.36 -8.76 9.43
N GLY A 62 -15.91 -9.42 8.40
CA GLY A 62 -15.50 -9.21 7.01
C GLY A 62 -14.22 -9.99 6.72
N LEU A 63 -13.93 -10.22 5.43
CA LEU A 63 -12.67 -10.78 4.98
C LEU A 63 -11.54 -9.94 5.58
N VAL A 64 -10.64 -10.62 6.28
CA VAL A 64 -9.32 -10.11 6.67
C VAL A 64 -8.34 -11.21 6.31
N ARG A 65 -7.48 -10.95 5.32
CA ARG A 65 -6.40 -11.84 4.92
C ARG A 65 -5.06 -11.21 5.30
N THR A 66 -4.34 -11.85 6.21
CA THR A 66 -2.99 -11.41 6.60
C THR A 66 -2.00 -11.56 5.43
N MET A 67 -0.95 -10.75 5.43
CA MET A 67 0.19 -10.90 4.53
C MET A 67 1.48 -10.43 5.19
N HIS A 68 2.60 -11.00 4.75
CA HIS A 68 3.95 -10.57 5.11
C HIS A 68 4.90 -10.65 3.90
N ASP A 69 5.91 -9.79 3.91
CA ASP A 69 7.06 -9.81 3.00
C ASP A 69 6.65 -9.92 1.50
N ASP A 70 7.24 -10.89 0.79
CA ASP A 70 7.06 -11.13 -0.64
C ASP A 70 5.60 -11.43 -1.05
N GLU A 71 4.73 -11.79 -0.11
CA GLU A 71 3.33 -12.15 -0.40
C GLU A 71 2.52 -10.96 -0.95
N TYR A 72 2.96 -9.72 -0.69
CA TYR A 72 2.24 -8.52 -1.12
C TYR A 72 1.99 -8.53 -2.64
N PHE A 73 3.02 -8.83 -3.43
CA PHE A 73 2.91 -8.81 -4.88
C PHE A 73 1.94 -9.88 -5.40
N ASP A 74 2.05 -11.11 -4.88
CA ASP A 74 1.22 -12.25 -5.28
C ASP A 74 -0.26 -12.05 -4.94
N VAL A 75 -0.55 -11.22 -3.94
CA VAL A 75 -1.92 -10.85 -3.54
C VAL A 75 -2.44 -9.67 -4.36
N VAL A 76 -1.66 -8.60 -4.47
CA VAL A 76 -2.12 -7.34 -5.07
C VAL A 76 -2.24 -7.44 -6.58
N ARG A 77 -1.31 -8.11 -7.26
CA ARG A 77 -1.34 -8.19 -8.73
C ARG A 77 -2.63 -8.82 -9.27
N PRO A 78 -3.11 -9.98 -8.78
CA PRO A 78 -4.40 -10.54 -9.18
C PRO A 78 -5.58 -9.61 -8.89
N MET A 79 -5.55 -8.83 -7.79
CA MET A 79 -6.59 -7.84 -7.50
C MET A 79 -6.64 -6.76 -8.58
N LEU A 80 -5.48 -6.20 -8.96
CA LEU A 80 -5.40 -5.21 -10.03
C LEU A 80 -5.83 -5.75 -11.40
N GLN A 81 -5.50 -7.01 -11.71
CA GLN A 81 -5.94 -7.70 -12.92
C GLN A 81 -7.47 -7.92 -12.93
N GLY A 82 -8.03 -8.24 -11.77
CA GLY A 82 -9.44 -8.51 -11.55
C GLY A 82 -10.32 -7.26 -11.52
N ALA A 83 -9.77 -6.11 -11.12
CA ALA A 83 -10.48 -4.86 -10.84
C ALA A 83 -11.51 -4.48 -11.91
N LYS A 84 -12.71 -4.09 -11.47
CA LYS A 84 -13.87 -3.80 -12.34
C LYS A 84 -14.37 -2.36 -12.27
N GLN A 85 -14.30 -1.73 -11.11
CA GLN A 85 -14.91 -0.42 -10.84
C GLN A 85 -13.84 0.64 -10.60
N ARG A 86 -12.96 0.40 -9.62
CA ARG A 86 -11.97 1.40 -9.20
C ARG A 86 -10.66 0.79 -8.70
N VAL A 87 -9.58 1.53 -8.89
CA VAL A 87 -8.28 1.32 -8.26
C VAL A 87 -7.75 2.66 -7.77
N LEU A 88 -7.71 2.85 -6.45
CA LEU A 88 -7.26 4.09 -5.82
C LEU A 88 -5.99 3.79 -5.03
N LEU A 89 -4.86 4.35 -5.46
CA LEU A 89 -3.56 4.14 -4.83
C LEU A 89 -3.09 5.44 -4.17
N LEU A 90 -2.79 5.38 -2.88
CA LEU A 90 -2.09 6.42 -2.12
C LEU A 90 -0.82 5.78 -1.56
N VAL A 91 0.34 6.21 -2.05
CA VAL A 91 1.62 5.59 -1.65
C VAL A 91 2.74 6.61 -1.53
N TYR A 92 3.49 6.54 -0.43
CA TYR A 92 4.64 7.39 -0.18
C TYR A 92 5.71 7.25 -1.28
N GLY A 93 6.19 6.03 -1.51
CA GLY A 93 7.19 5.76 -2.55
C GLY A 93 6.69 4.76 -3.57
N PHE A 94 6.77 5.13 -4.84
CA PHE A 94 6.58 4.23 -5.98
C PHE A 94 7.76 4.38 -6.94
N HIS A 95 8.67 3.42 -6.93
CA HIS A 95 9.95 3.49 -7.62
C HIS A 95 10.05 2.44 -8.73
N ILE A 96 9.54 2.77 -9.91
CA ILE A 96 9.77 1.96 -11.12
C ILE A 96 11.23 2.01 -11.55
N ASN A 97 11.68 0.99 -12.28
CA ASN A 97 12.99 0.99 -12.90
C ASN A 97 12.94 0.32 -14.27
N THR A 98 12.97 1.13 -15.32
CA THR A 98 12.83 0.68 -16.71
C THR A 98 13.99 -0.20 -17.19
N ARG A 99 15.09 -0.29 -16.44
CA ARG A 99 16.17 -1.26 -16.70
C ARG A 99 15.74 -2.70 -16.36
N TYR A 100 14.71 -2.86 -15.54
CA TYR A 100 14.15 -4.14 -15.11
C TYR A 100 12.66 -4.21 -15.46
N PRO A 101 12.30 -4.23 -16.76
CA PRO A 101 10.91 -4.18 -17.21
C PRO A 101 10.06 -5.36 -16.72
N ASP A 102 10.71 -6.49 -16.37
CA ASP A 102 10.06 -7.67 -15.81
C ASP A 102 10.04 -7.69 -14.27
N SER A 103 10.45 -6.60 -13.61
CA SER A 103 10.37 -6.47 -12.15
C SER A 103 8.92 -6.39 -11.69
N ASP A 104 8.67 -6.80 -10.44
CA ASP A 104 7.33 -6.80 -9.86
C ASP A 104 6.78 -5.39 -9.68
N VAL A 105 7.65 -4.41 -9.40
CA VAL A 105 7.28 -2.98 -9.37
C VAL A 105 6.78 -2.48 -10.74
N GLU A 106 7.50 -2.82 -11.82
CA GLU A 106 7.10 -2.47 -13.19
C GLU A 106 5.80 -3.17 -13.59
N LYS A 107 5.63 -4.44 -13.18
CA LYS A 107 4.37 -5.17 -13.39
C LYS A 107 3.21 -4.45 -12.70
N LEU A 108 3.33 -4.05 -11.43
CA LEU A 108 2.28 -3.32 -10.73
C LEU A 108 1.92 -2.00 -11.44
N ALA A 109 2.91 -1.22 -11.90
CA ALA A 109 2.66 -0.01 -12.70
C ALA A 109 1.91 -0.32 -14.01
N ASN A 110 2.29 -1.39 -14.70
CA ASN A 110 1.64 -1.83 -15.93
C ASN A 110 0.21 -2.34 -15.67
N GLU A 111 -0.07 -2.98 -14.53
CA GLU A 111 -1.43 -3.43 -14.17
C GLU A 111 -2.36 -2.24 -13.87
N LEU A 112 -1.86 -1.14 -13.29
CA LEU A 112 -2.62 0.10 -13.14
C LEU A 112 -3.00 0.69 -14.51
N ILE A 113 -2.05 0.75 -15.43
CA ILE A 113 -2.28 1.23 -16.81
C ILE A 113 -3.27 0.30 -17.54
N ALA A 114 -3.12 -1.02 -17.39
CA ALA A 114 -4.02 -2.00 -17.98
C ALA A 114 -5.44 -1.86 -17.41
N ALA A 115 -5.60 -1.66 -16.10
CA ALA A 115 -6.90 -1.40 -15.48
C ALA A 115 -7.55 -0.14 -16.05
N LYS A 116 -6.77 0.94 -16.22
CA LYS A 116 -7.27 2.16 -16.87
C LYS A 116 -7.71 1.90 -18.31
N GLY A 117 -6.95 1.13 -19.07
CA GLY A 117 -7.31 0.70 -20.43
C GLY A 117 -8.58 -0.14 -20.51
N ARG A 118 -8.93 -0.87 -19.43
CA ARG A 118 -10.21 -1.60 -19.30
C ARG A 118 -11.39 -0.70 -18.93
N GLY A 119 -11.17 0.59 -18.66
CA GLY A 119 -12.20 1.54 -18.26
C GLY A 119 -12.43 1.64 -16.75
N VAL A 120 -11.56 1.03 -15.92
CA VAL A 120 -11.59 1.15 -14.46
C VAL A 120 -11.23 2.59 -14.05
N ASP A 121 -11.88 3.13 -13.00
CA ASP A 121 -11.47 4.40 -12.40
C ASP A 121 -10.16 4.21 -11.63
N VAL A 122 -9.04 4.45 -12.31
CA VAL A 122 -7.70 4.38 -11.71
C VAL A 122 -7.23 5.78 -11.35
N ARG A 123 -6.85 5.99 -10.09
CA ARG A 123 -6.31 7.27 -9.58
C ARG A 123 -5.13 7.00 -8.64
N VAL A 124 -4.07 7.77 -8.78
CA VAL A 124 -2.84 7.61 -7.98
C VAL A 124 -2.45 8.94 -7.33
N VAL A 125 -2.21 8.91 -6.02
CA VAL A 125 -1.58 10.00 -5.27
C VAL A 125 -0.19 9.54 -4.84
N LEU A 126 0.80 10.38 -5.14
CA LEU A 126 2.20 10.17 -4.76
C LEU A 126 2.67 11.32 -3.87
N GLU A 127 3.56 11.01 -2.93
CA GLU A 127 4.24 12.01 -2.11
C GLU A 127 5.11 12.94 -2.98
N LEU A 128 5.05 14.23 -2.68
CA LEU A 128 6.02 15.22 -3.09
C LEU A 128 6.61 15.85 -1.83
N SER A 129 7.89 15.62 -1.58
CA SER A 129 8.56 16.00 -0.33
C SER A 129 9.40 17.27 -0.51
N ASP A 130 9.38 18.17 0.48
CA ASP A 130 10.23 19.37 0.51
C ASP A 130 11.65 19.11 1.06
N TYR A 131 11.94 17.87 1.51
CA TYR A 131 13.23 17.50 2.11
C TYR A 131 13.88 16.25 1.47
N ASN A 132 13.21 15.59 0.53
CA ASN A 132 13.66 14.33 -0.06
C ASN A 132 13.61 14.32 -1.59
N ASP A 133 14.60 14.97 -2.22
CA ASP A 133 14.72 15.04 -3.68
C ASP A 133 14.83 13.66 -4.34
N SER A 134 15.48 12.69 -3.67
CA SER A 134 15.62 11.34 -4.21
C SER A 134 14.27 10.62 -4.31
N LEU A 135 13.38 10.80 -3.34
CA LEU A 135 12.01 10.29 -3.43
C LEU A 135 11.24 10.99 -4.56
N ASN A 136 11.38 12.30 -4.68
CA ASN A 136 10.71 13.08 -5.71
C ASN A 136 11.09 12.62 -7.11
N GLU A 137 12.39 12.39 -7.38
CA GLU A 137 12.88 11.86 -8.66
C GLU A 137 12.26 10.49 -9.00
N MET A 138 12.18 9.58 -8.00
CA MET A 138 11.59 8.26 -8.18
C MET A 138 10.10 8.34 -8.49
N ASN A 139 9.36 9.12 -7.69
CA ASN A 139 7.92 9.30 -7.88
C ASN A 139 7.62 10.04 -9.20
N GLU A 140 8.43 11.01 -9.61
CA GLU A 140 8.28 11.73 -10.88
C GLU A 140 8.44 10.80 -12.09
N ALA A 141 9.44 9.90 -12.06
CA ALA A 141 9.62 8.89 -13.09
C ALA A 141 8.38 7.98 -13.21
N THR A 142 7.83 7.54 -12.07
CA THR A 142 6.60 6.75 -12.04
C THR A 142 5.40 7.53 -12.53
N ALA A 143 5.21 8.76 -12.08
CA ALA A 143 4.11 9.63 -12.50
C ALA A 143 4.09 9.79 -14.03
N LYS A 144 5.24 10.09 -14.64
CA LYS A 144 5.38 10.20 -16.10
C LYS A 144 4.94 8.94 -16.84
N LYS A 145 5.35 7.75 -16.36
CA LYS A 145 4.95 6.47 -16.97
C LYS A 145 3.43 6.25 -16.86
N LEU A 146 2.86 6.46 -15.68
CA LEU A 146 1.43 6.26 -15.42
C LEU A 146 0.57 7.22 -16.24
N MET A 147 0.94 8.50 -16.28
CA MET A 147 0.26 9.53 -17.09
C MET A 147 0.34 9.24 -18.59
N ALA A 148 1.49 8.77 -19.08
CA ALA A 148 1.62 8.32 -20.47
C ALA A 148 0.68 7.13 -20.79
N GLY A 149 0.35 6.30 -19.79
CA GLY A 149 -0.65 5.24 -19.86
C GLY A 149 -2.09 5.71 -19.60
N GLY A 150 -2.34 7.01 -19.46
CA GLY A 150 -3.66 7.60 -19.24
C GLY A 150 -4.17 7.53 -17.80
N VAL A 151 -3.34 7.14 -16.83
CA VAL A 151 -3.69 7.12 -15.40
C VAL A 151 -3.51 8.53 -14.82
N PRO A 152 -4.56 9.16 -14.27
CA PRO A 152 -4.44 10.39 -13.50
C PRO A 152 -3.56 10.20 -12.26
N VAL A 153 -2.52 11.02 -12.15
CA VAL A 153 -1.63 11.09 -10.99
C VAL A 153 -1.72 12.47 -10.37
N ARG A 154 -1.64 12.56 -9.04
CA ARG A 154 -1.58 13.82 -8.30
C ARG A 154 -0.45 13.80 -7.27
N TRP A 155 0.13 14.96 -7.03
CA TRP A 155 1.07 15.23 -5.96
C TRP A 155 0.33 15.57 -4.68
N ASP A 156 0.69 14.92 -3.59
CA ASP A 156 0.26 15.36 -2.27
C ASP A 156 0.79 16.77 -1.96
N PRO A 157 0.09 17.59 -1.14
CA PRO A 157 0.60 18.88 -0.71
C PRO A 157 1.88 18.73 0.09
N VAL A 158 2.92 19.48 -0.27
CA VAL A 158 4.24 19.47 0.39
C VAL A 158 4.17 19.88 1.88
N GLU A 159 3.07 20.51 2.30
CA GLU A 159 2.84 20.99 3.66
C GLU A 159 2.53 19.86 4.65
N THR A 160 2.17 18.65 4.19
CA THR A 160 1.85 17.50 5.02
C THR A 160 2.31 16.23 4.32
N ILE A 161 3.23 15.48 4.94
CA ILE A 161 3.79 14.27 4.35
C ILE A 161 2.71 13.17 4.30
N SER A 162 2.41 12.64 3.11
CA SER A 162 1.66 11.40 2.96
C SER A 162 2.59 10.20 2.95
N HIS A 163 2.84 9.68 4.16
CA HIS A 163 3.60 8.46 4.37
C HIS A 163 2.72 7.18 4.28
N ALA A 164 1.44 7.31 3.93
CA ALA A 164 0.51 6.20 3.71
C ALA A 164 0.97 5.17 2.65
N LYS A 165 0.53 3.92 2.81
CA LYS A 165 0.58 2.86 1.79
C LYS A 165 -0.77 2.15 1.76
N LEU A 166 -1.68 2.74 1.00
CA LEU A 166 -3.08 2.34 0.90
C LEU A 166 -3.43 2.08 -0.56
N LEU A 167 -4.01 0.91 -0.81
CA LEU A 167 -4.59 0.55 -2.08
C LEU A 167 -6.07 0.16 -1.87
N LEU A 168 -6.97 0.79 -2.59
CA LEU A 168 -8.37 0.39 -2.69
C LEU A 168 -8.61 -0.23 -4.07
N VAL A 169 -9.18 -1.43 -4.10
CA VAL A 169 -9.58 -2.11 -5.35
C VAL A 169 -11.02 -2.55 -5.19
N ASP A 170 -11.92 -1.96 -5.97
CA ASP A 170 -13.35 -2.19 -5.87
C ASP A 170 -13.84 -2.03 -4.40
N ASP A 171 -14.28 -3.13 -3.78
CA ASP A 171 -14.81 -3.19 -2.41
C ASP A 171 -13.79 -3.70 -1.39
N HIS A 172 -12.49 -3.67 -1.73
CA HIS A 172 -11.41 -4.12 -0.85
C HIS A 172 -10.42 -3.00 -0.55
N ALA A 173 -9.88 -3.00 0.66
CA ALA A 173 -8.75 -2.19 1.08
C ALA A 173 -7.54 -3.08 1.35
N VAL A 174 -6.37 -2.63 0.91
CA VAL A 174 -5.07 -3.19 1.24
C VAL A 174 -4.29 -2.14 1.98
N VAL A 175 -3.93 -2.45 3.23
CA VAL A 175 -3.13 -1.58 4.10
C VAL A 175 -1.90 -2.36 4.54
N GLY A 176 -0.74 -1.74 4.45
CA GLY A 176 0.51 -2.34 4.89
C GLY A 176 1.61 -1.32 5.07
N SER A 177 2.83 -1.81 5.26
CA SER A 177 4.03 -0.99 5.44
C SER A 177 4.83 -0.80 4.13
N ASN A 178 4.52 -1.58 3.08
CA ASN A 178 5.30 -1.65 1.85
C ASN A 178 5.18 -0.40 0.97
N ASN A 179 6.29 0.29 0.73
CA ASN A 179 6.42 1.16 -0.45
C ASN A 179 6.46 0.30 -1.73
N TRP A 180 6.00 0.83 -2.86
CA TRP A 180 6.06 0.15 -4.16
C TRP A 180 7.42 0.34 -4.82
N GLY A 181 8.43 -0.35 -4.30
CA GLY A 181 9.79 -0.38 -4.84
C GLY A 181 10.45 -1.72 -4.56
N HIS A 182 11.59 -2.00 -5.20
CA HIS A 182 12.26 -3.30 -5.03
C HIS A 182 12.57 -3.63 -3.55
N GLY A 183 12.94 -2.61 -2.76
CA GLY A 183 13.14 -2.75 -1.33
C GLY A 183 11.89 -3.22 -0.59
N GLY A 184 10.79 -2.46 -0.71
CA GLY A 184 9.54 -2.76 0.00
C GLY A 184 8.80 -3.99 -0.52
N LEU A 185 9.11 -4.48 -1.73
CA LEU A 185 8.51 -5.72 -2.25
C LEU A 185 9.33 -6.97 -1.96
N HIS A 186 10.65 -6.86 -1.72
CA HIS A 186 11.53 -8.05 -1.66
C HIS A 186 12.67 -8.04 -0.64
N LEU A 187 13.04 -6.88 -0.10
CA LEU A 187 14.23 -6.77 0.77
C LEU A 187 13.88 -6.47 2.22
N TYR A 188 12.72 -5.87 2.46
CA TYR A 188 12.30 -5.46 3.79
C TYR A 188 11.31 -6.47 4.37
N HIS A 189 11.37 -6.59 5.70
CA HIS A 189 10.35 -7.27 6.47
C HIS A 189 9.13 -6.37 6.57
N GLU A 190 8.03 -6.80 5.98
CA GLU A 190 6.86 -5.95 5.75
C GLU A 190 5.60 -6.70 6.15
N VAL A 191 4.58 -5.97 6.59
CA VAL A 191 3.30 -6.57 6.97
C VAL A 191 2.15 -5.80 6.35
N GLY A 192 1.04 -6.49 6.15
CA GLY A 192 -0.21 -5.82 5.85
C GLY A 192 -1.38 -6.79 5.82
N SER A 193 -2.55 -6.30 5.43
CA SER A 193 -3.74 -7.13 5.24
C SER A 193 -4.57 -6.61 4.08
N VAL A 194 -5.29 -7.55 3.45
CA VAL A 194 -6.48 -7.23 2.65
C VAL A 194 -7.70 -7.29 3.54
N THR A 195 -8.65 -6.39 3.36
CA THR A 195 -9.97 -6.49 3.99
C THR A 195 -11.09 -6.00 3.08
N ASP A 196 -12.26 -6.64 3.19
CA ASP A 196 -13.53 -6.16 2.60
C ASP A 196 -14.51 -5.62 3.67
N ASN A 197 -14.03 -5.43 4.91
CA ASN A 197 -14.85 -4.87 5.97
C ASN A 197 -15.37 -3.50 5.54
N VAL A 198 -16.69 -3.41 5.39
CA VAL A 198 -17.36 -2.24 4.78
C VAL A 198 -17.03 -0.95 5.52
N GLU A 199 -16.94 -0.98 6.86
CA GLU A 199 -16.61 0.22 7.65
C GLU A 199 -15.18 0.70 7.38
N ALA A 200 -14.22 -0.23 7.30
CA ALA A 200 -12.82 0.08 6.96
C ALA A 200 -12.69 0.61 5.53
N VAL A 201 -13.32 -0.08 4.56
CA VAL A 201 -13.29 0.31 3.14
C VAL A 201 -13.93 1.69 2.93
N ASP A 202 -15.06 1.97 3.58
CA ASP A 202 -15.71 3.28 3.54
C ASP A 202 -14.86 4.37 4.18
N TYR A 203 -14.23 4.08 5.32
CA TYR A 203 -13.33 5.02 6.00
C TYR A 203 -12.14 5.37 5.09
N PHE A 204 -11.42 4.38 4.58
CA PHE A 204 -10.28 4.61 3.71
C PHE A 204 -10.66 5.24 2.38
N THR A 205 -11.83 4.93 1.83
CA THR A 205 -12.36 5.62 0.65
C THR A 205 -12.53 7.12 0.95
N LYS A 206 -13.20 7.48 2.05
CA LYS A 206 -13.40 8.90 2.42
C LYS A 206 -12.07 9.61 2.68
N TYR A 207 -11.13 8.92 3.33
CA TYR A 207 -9.79 9.45 3.59
C TYR A 207 -9.01 9.69 2.29
N TYR A 208 -9.02 8.71 1.37
CA TYR A 208 -8.41 8.85 0.05
C TYR A 208 -9.02 10.02 -0.74
N GLU A 209 -10.35 10.14 -0.79
CA GLU A 209 -11.02 11.21 -1.54
C GLU A 209 -10.71 12.59 -0.97
N LYS A 210 -10.55 12.70 0.36
CA LYS A 210 -10.10 13.94 1.01
C LYS A 210 -8.70 14.30 0.50
N ILE A 211 -7.74 13.37 0.60
CA ILE A 211 -6.36 13.59 0.14
C ILE A 211 -6.36 13.95 -1.34
N TRP A 212 -7.02 13.16 -2.19
CA TRP A 212 -7.14 13.41 -3.62
C TRP A 212 -7.69 14.81 -3.96
N GLY A 213 -8.65 15.31 -3.17
CA GLY A 213 -9.22 16.66 -3.31
C GLY A 213 -8.24 17.77 -2.93
N GLU A 214 -7.35 17.51 -1.98
CA GLU A 214 -6.30 18.43 -1.51
C GLU A 214 -5.04 18.37 -2.40
N SER A 215 -4.78 17.24 -3.06
CA SER A 215 -3.64 17.01 -3.95
C SER A 215 -3.68 17.86 -5.24
N LYS A 216 -2.51 18.12 -5.83
CA LYS A 216 -2.34 18.92 -7.05
C LYS A 216 -2.09 18.01 -8.26
N ALA A 217 -2.58 18.40 -9.45
CA ALA A 217 -2.28 17.66 -10.67
C ALA A 217 -0.77 17.70 -10.95
N VAL A 218 -0.23 16.61 -11.48
CA VAL A 218 1.13 16.60 -12.05
C VAL A 218 1.10 17.35 -13.39
N GLU A 219 2.00 18.31 -13.56
CA GLU A 219 2.17 19.10 -14.80
C GLU A 219 2.94 18.34 -15.89
#